data_AF-A0A3A4F2B6-F1
#
_entry.id   AF-A0A3A4F2B6-F1
#
_cell.length_a   1.000
_cell.length_b   1.000
_cell.length_c   1.000
_cell.angle_alpha   90.00
_cell.angle_beta   90.00
_cell.angle_gamma   90.00
#
_symmetry.space_group_name_H-M   'P 1'
#
loop_
_entity.id
_entity.type
_entity.pdbx_description
1 polymer ?
#
loop_
_entity_poly.entity_id
_entity_poly.type
_entity_poly.pdbx_seq_one_letter_code
_entity_poly.pdbx_strand_id
1 'polypeptide(L)'
;MSPCSSVPEAAESVSRFTERPALQSSKTLRAAGVWTGAQQTRLNVRHFEFTADEPHKVGGRDQGPTPMEYLAGAVNSCITVVIDQLAARQQLTLEDLQTYTLASQDTRGLAGTADVQPYAHAYRLQIAITTPERDEHTLRQFAARAEHICPAINLLRDANTGLKVVWSFTEQPTAEAAERLSNAAVGYTEEHDAPKPFLTVTNADLAASVSA
;
A
#
# COMPACT_ATOMS: atom_id res chain seq x y z
N MET A 1 36.86 32.10 1.47
CA MET A 1 36.19 30.85 1.91
C MET A 1 34.86 30.79 1.17
N SER A 2 34.72 29.83 0.26
CA SER A 2 33.55 29.70 -0.61
C SER A 2 32.30 29.32 0.19
N PRO A 3 31.11 29.83 -0.14
CA PRO A 3 29.87 29.34 0.44
C PRO A 3 29.58 27.93 -0.11
N CYS A 4 29.27 27.04 0.82
CA CYS A 4 28.92 25.65 0.59
C CYS A 4 27.61 25.56 -0.21
N SER A 5 27.56 24.57 -1.10
CA SER A 5 26.48 24.26 -2.03
C SER A 5 25.08 24.41 -1.44
N SER A 6 24.22 25.06 -2.24
CA SER A 6 22.77 24.99 -2.12
C SER A 6 22.30 23.53 -2.10
N VAL A 7 21.62 23.15 -1.03
CA VAL A 7 20.75 21.98 -1.00
C VAL A 7 19.73 22.14 -2.14
N PRO A 8 19.51 21.15 -3.02
CA PRO A 8 18.46 21.25 -4.01
C PRO A 8 17.13 21.37 -3.30
N GLU A 9 16.44 22.48 -3.56
CA GLU A 9 15.09 22.78 -3.14
C GLU A 9 14.21 21.58 -3.49
N ALA A 10 13.63 20.91 -2.49
CA ALA A 10 12.74 19.79 -2.70
C ALA A 10 11.63 20.26 -3.63
N ALA A 11 11.56 19.68 -4.84
CA ALA A 11 10.57 20.03 -5.84
C ALA A 11 9.20 20.10 -5.17
N GLU A 12 8.57 21.28 -5.15
CA GLU A 12 7.25 21.47 -4.58
C GLU A 12 6.31 20.44 -5.22
N SER A 13 5.88 19.45 -4.43
CA SER A 13 5.00 18.40 -4.94
C SER A 13 3.65 19.04 -5.25
N VAL A 14 3.39 19.28 -6.53
CA VAL A 14 2.06 19.72 -6.98
C VAL A 14 1.05 18.67 -6.55
N SER A 15 0.05 19.09 -5.78
CA SER A 15 -1.00 18.19 -5.29
C SER A 15 -1.67 17.48 -6.47
N ARG A 16 -1.93 16.18 -6.31
CA ARG A 16 -2.67 15.37 -7.29
C ARG A 16 -4.20 15.64 -7.24
N PHE A 17 -4.63 16.58 -6.41
CA PHE A 17 -6.02 16.98 -6.22
C PHE A 17 -6.18 18.49 -6.40
N THR A 18 -7.30 18.90 -7.01
CA THR A 18 -7.60 20.30 -7.33
C THR A 18 -8.30 21.04 -6.20
N GLU A 19 -8.88 20.33 -5.24
CA GLU A 19 -9.67 20.88 -4.14
C GLU A 19 -9.08 20.52 -2.78
N ARG A 20 -9.39 21.35 -1.76
CA ARG A 20 -8.95 21.11 -0.38
C ARG A 20 -10.01 20.34 0.42
N PRO A 21 -9.61 19.47 1.35
CA PRO A 21 -10.55 18.79 2.24
C PRO A 21 -11.36 19.77 3.09
N ALA A 22 -12.64 19.46 3.31
CA ALA A 22 -13.54 20.23 4.18
C ALA A 22 -13.95 19.39 5.40
N LEU A 23 -13.88 20.00 6.60
CA LEU A 23 -14.23 19.31 7.86
C LEU A 23 -15.68 18.83 7.88
N GLN A 24 -16.61 19.61 7.33
CA GLN A 24 -18.04 19.26 7.25
C GLN A 24 -18.32 18.02 6.39
N SER A 25 -17.42 17.68 5.46
CA SER A 25 -17.52 16.51 4.58
C SER A 25 -16.64 15.35 5.05
N SER A 26 -16.06 15.45 6.25
CA SER A 26 -15.12 14.46 6.79
C SER A 26 -15.80 13.53 7.80
N LYS A 27 -15.36 12.26 7.82
CA LYS A 27 -15.62 11.36 8.94
C LYS A 27 -14.48 11.45 9.96
N THR A 28 -14.79 11.35 11.25
CA THR A 28 -13.78 11.25 12.30
C THR A 28 -13.47 9.80 12.60
N LEU A 29 -12.18 9.43 12.52
CA LEU A 29 -11.68 8.13 12.97
C LEU A 29 -11.28 8.24 14.43
N ARG A 30 -11.71 7.29 15.26
CA ARG A 30 -11.35 7.22 16.68
C ARG A 30 -10.75 5.85 16.96
N ALA A 31 -9.53 5.85 17.49
CA ALA A 31 -8.80 4.67 17.94
C ALA A 31 -8.19 4.97 19.30
N ALA A 32 -8.26 4.01 20.22
CA ALA A 32 -7.63 4.09 21.53
C ALA A 32 -6.57 2.99 21.64
N GLY A 33 -5.50 3.27 22.39
CA GLY A 33 -4.42 2.32 22.65
C GLY A 33 -4.05 2.35 24.13
N VAL A 34 -3.84 1.16 24.71
CA VAL A 34 -3.35 0.99 26.07
C VAL A 34 -2.08 0.16 26.03
N TRP A 35 -0.98 0.72 26.52
CA TRP A 35 0.27 -0.02 26.69
C TRP A 35 0.10 -1.11 27.75
N THR A 36 0.57 -2.32 27.43
CA THR A 36 0.42 -3.52 28.30
C THR A 36 1.78 -4.09 28.73
N GLY A 37 2.84 -3.28 28.63
CA GLY A 37 4.22 -3.72 28.87
C GLY A 37 4.82 -4.43 27.66
N ALA A 38 6.15 -4.59 27.66
CA ALA A 38 6.92 -5.31 26.64
C ALA A 38 6.54 -4.93 25.21
N GLN A 39 6.58 -3.62 24.90
CA GLN A 39 6.29 -3.07 23.56
C GLN A 39 4.88 -3.38 22.98
N GLN A 40 3.99 -3.99 23.75
CA GLN A 40 2.67 -4.39 23.31
C GLN A 40 1.60 -3.33 23.62
N THR A 41 0.69 -3.12 22.67
CA THR A 41 -0.46 -2.21 22.79
C THR A 41 -1.76 -2.95 22.49
N ARG A 42 -2.73 -2.87 23.41
CA ARG A 42 -4.12 -3.27 23.14
C ARG A 42 -4.85 -2.09 22.49
N LEU A 43 -5.46 -2.31 21.34
CA LEU A 43 -6.12 -1.31 20.52
C LEU A 43 -7.64 -1.51 20.53
N ASN A 44 -8.38 -0.42 20.61
CA ASN A 44 -9.84 -0.40 20.56
C ASN A 44 -10.31 0.57 19.47
N VAL A 45 -11.07 0.06 18.49
CA VAL A 45 -11.70 0.86 17.42
C VAL A 45 -13.17 0.47 17.32
N ARG A 46 -14.07 1.37 17.70
CA ARG A 46 -15.50 1.04 17.91
C ARG A 46 -15.64 -0.12 18.92
N HIS A 47 -16.15 -1.27 18.49
CA HIS A 47 -16.27 -2.49 19.30
C HIS A 47 -15.20 -3.56 18.96
N PHE A 48 -14.27 -3.25 18.06
CA PHE A 48 -13.18 -4.16 17.69
C PHE A 48 -12.01 -3.97 18.63
N GLU A 49 -11.44 -5.09 19.07
CA GLU A 49 -10.21 -5.15 19.84
C GLU A 49 -9.15 -5.94 19.08
N PHE A 50 -7.93 -5.44 19.08
CA PHE A 50 -6.79 -6.11 18.46
C PHE A 50 -5.50 -5.70 19.16
N THR A 51 -4.45 -6.50 18.98
CA THR A 51 -3.16 -6.30 19.62
C THR A 51 -2.14 -5.92 18.56
N ALA A 52 -1.37 -4.85 18.82
CA ALA A 52 -0.10 -4.61 18.16
C ALA A 52 1.02 -4.97 19.13
N ASP A 53 2.00 -5.71 18.64
CA ASP A 53 3.10 -6.24 19.44
C ASP A 53 4.38 -6.27 18.61
N GLU A 54 5.51 -6.52 19.24
CA GLU A 54 6.79 -6.67 18.56
C GLU A 54 7.29 -8.12 18.68
N PRO A 55 8.15 -8.59 17.77
CA PRO A 55 8.76 -9.91 17.88
C PRO A 55 9.58 -10.06 19.16
N HIS A 56 9.71 -11.30 19.65
CA HIS A 56 10.51 -11.60 20.84
C HIS A 56 11.94 -11.05 20.80
N LYS A 57 12.58 -11.09 19.62
CA LYS A 57 13.97 -10.65 19.42
C LYS A 57 14.21 -9.15 19.67
N VAL A 58 13.16 -8.33 19.66
CA VAL A 58 13.24 -6.88 19.94
C VAL A 58 12.58 -6.47 21.26
N GLY A 59 12.06 -7.44 22.02
CA GLY A 59 11.54 -7.22 23.39
C GLY A 59 10.03 -7.32 23.52
N GLY A 60 9.30 -7.66 22.45
CA GLY A 60 7.87 -7.92 22.49
C GLY A 60 7.49 -9.37 22.79
N ARG A 61 6.21 -9.70 22.64
CA ARG A 61 5.68 -11.03 22.93
C ARG A 61 5.21 -11.80 21.69
N ASP A 62 5.33 -11.22 20.50
CA ASP A 62 4.93 -11.84 19.23
C ASP A 62 3.45 -12.31 19.22
N GLN A 63 2.57 -11.58 19.91
CA GLN A 63 1.14 -11.92 20.06
C GLN A 63 0.23 -11.16 19.08
N GLY A 64 0.82 -10.39 18.18
CA GLY A 64 0.13 -9.65 17.14
C GLY A 64 1.13 -9.02 16.18
N PRO A 65 0.69 -8.54 15.02
CA PRO A 65 1.56 -7.83 14.09
C PRO A 65 2.19 -6.60 14.72
N THR A 66 3.35 -6.21 14.21
CA THR A 66 3.96 -4.93 14.51
C THR A 66 3.07 -3.77 14.06
N PRO A 67 3.17 -2.58 14.68
CA PRO A 67 2.47 -1.39 14.20
C PRO A 67 2.75 -1.10 12.72
N MET A 68 3.97 -1.40 12.25
CA MET A 68 4.37 -1.17 10.86
C MET A 68 3.81 -2.24 9.90
N GLU A 69 3.71 -3.50 10.32
CA GLU A 69 2.98 -4.53 9.56
C GLU A 69 1.48 -4.24 9.49
N TYR A 70 0.88 -3.69 10.55
CA TYR A 70 -0.48 -3.17 10.48
C TYR A 70 -0.63 -2.07 9.44
N LEU A 71 0.35 -1.17 9.30
CA LEU A 71 0.30 -0.13 8.27
C LEU A 71 0.38 -0.73 6.86
N ALA A 72 1.26 -1.72 6.64
CA ALA A 72 1.34 -2.45 5.37
C ALA A 72 0.04 -3.20 5.04
N GLY A 73 -0.54 -3.90 6.02
CA GLY A 73 -1.83 -4.57 5.89
C GLY A 73 -3.00 -3.59 5.67
N ALA A 74 -2.95 -2.41 6.30
CA ALA A 74 -3.96 -1.37 6.12
C ALA A 74 -3.99 -0.88 4.67
N VAL A 75 -2.83 -0.76 4.00
CA VAL A 75 -2.75 -0.39 2.58
C VAL A 75 -3.44 -1.43 1.70
N ASN A 76 -3.17 -2.71 1.93
CA ASN A 76 -3.86 -3.82 1.26
C ASN A 76 -5.38 -3.72 1.44
N SER A 77 -5.84 -3.59 2.69
CA SER A 77 -7.28 -3.52 2.98
C SER A 77 -7.95 -2.28 2.35
N CYS A 78 -7.26 -1.15 2.33
CA CYS A 78 -7.80 0.10 1.82
C CYS A 78 -8.03 0.03 0.32
N ILE A 79 -7.05 -0.48 -0.45
CA ILE A 79 -7.23 -0.63 -1.90
C ILE A 79 -8.25 -1.72 -2.24
N THR A 80 -8.34 -2.80 -1.47
CA THR A 80 -9.35 -3.86 -1.67
C THR A 80 -10.76 -3.28 -1.55
N VAL A 81 -11.05 -2.48 -0.51
CA VAL A 81 -12.35 -1.81 -0.35
C VAL A 81 -12.65 -0.85 -1.51
N VAL A 82 -11.63 -0.14 -2.01
CA VAL A 82 -11.79 0.79 -3.13
C VAL A 82 -12.12 0.04 -4.43
N ILE A 83 -11.39 -1.04 -4.71
CA ILE A 83 -11.59 -1.89 -5.90
C ILE A 83 -12.99 -2.47 -5.88
N ASP A 84 -13.41 -3.07 -4.77
CA ASP A 84 -14.74 -3.68 -4.62
C ASP A 84 -15.87 -2.68 -4.89
N GLN A 85 -15.81 -1.50 -4.24
CA GLN A 85 -16.79 -0.45 -4.46
C GLN A 85 -16.76 0.12 -5.88
N LEU A 86 -15.58 0.26 -6.48
CA LEU A 86 -15.44 0.79 -7.84
C LEU A 86 -15.97 -0.20 -8.88
N ALA A 87 -15.67 -1.49 -8.71
CA ALA A 87 -16.12 -2.56 -9.58
C ALA A 87 -17.65 -2.64 -9.58
N ALA A 88 -18.28 -2.56 -8.41
CA ALA A 88 -19.75 -2.50 -8.30
C ALA A 88 -20.35 -1.29 -9.03
N ARG A 89 -19.74 -0.10 -8.92
CA ARG A 89 -20.22 1.13 -9.60
C ARG A 89 -20.05 1.08 -11.12
N GLN A 90 -18.98 0.44 -11.59
CA GLN A 90 -18.65 0.33 -13.02
C GLN A 90 -19.18 -0.96 -13.66
N GLN A 91 -19.85 -1.83 -12.89
CA GLN A 91 -20.32 -3.15 -13.33
C GLN A 91 -19.20 -4.05 -13.88
N LEU A 92 -17.97 -3.86 -13.37
CA LEU A 92 -16.83 -4.73 -13.70
C LEU A 92 -16.93 -6.01 -12.88
N THR A 93 -16.99 -7.16 -13.55
CA THR A 93 -17.03 -8.46 -12.87
C THR A 93 -15.65 -8.82 -12.36
N LEU A 94 -15.53 -9.10 -11.06
CA LEU A 94 -14.33 -9.66 -10.45
C LEU A 94 -14.63 -11.08 -10.00
N GLU A 95 -13.81 -12.04 -10.43
CA GLU A 95 -13.88 -13.43 -9.99
C GLU A 95 -12.98 -13.69 -8.78
N ASP A 96 -11.88 -12.93 -8.68
CA ASP A 96 -10.94 -12.99 -7.56
C ASP A 96 -10.17 -11.66 -7.43
N LEU A 97 -9.79 -11.32 -6.20
CA LEU A 97 -9.01 -10.12 -5.87
C LEU A 97 -8.06 -10.42 -4.71
N GLN A 98 -6.77 -10.31 -4.98
CA GLN A 98 -5.72 -10.52 -3.97
C GLN A 98 -4.78 -9.32 -3.94
N THR A 99 -4.30 -9.00 -2.74
CA THR A 99 -3.36 -7.90 -2.51
C THR A 99 -2.22 -8.36 -1.62
N TYR A 100 -1.01 -7.91 -1.94
CA TYR A 100 0.19 -8.25 -1.19
C TYR A 100 1.13 -7.04 -1.16
N THR A 101 1.73 -6.78 0.00
CA THR A 101 2.64 -5.64 0.17
C THR A 101 3.99 -6.11 0.67
N LEU A 102 5.05 -5.66 0.00
CA LEU A 102 6.41 -5.66 0.53
C LEU A 102 6.79 -4.23 0.91
N ALA A 103 7.33 -4.06 2.11
CA ALA A 103 7.78 -2.76 2.60
C ALA A 103 9.13 -2.92 3.32
N SER A 104 10.09 -2.07 2.97
CA SER A 104 11.43 -2.08 3.58
C SER A 104 11.64 -0.84 4.45
N GLN A 105 12.06 -1.05 5.69
CA GLN A 105 12.34 -0.02 6.69
C GLN A 105 13.77 -0.14 7.21
N ASP A 106 14.45 1.00 7.41
CA ASP A 106 15.76 1.02 8.05
C ASP A 106 15.60 1.13 9.57
N THR A 107 15.84 0.03 10.28
CA THR A 107 15.65 -0.05 11.72
C THR A 107 16.63 0.81 12.52
N ARG A 108 17.72 1.29 11.90
CA ARG A 108 18.69 2.19 12.55
C ARG A 108 18.09 3.53 12.93
N GLY A 109 17.08 3.99 12.17
CA GLY A 109 16.37 5.24 12.47
C GLY A 109 15.67 5.17 13.82
N LEU A 110 14.88 4.13 14.06
CA LEU A 110 14.22 3.92 15.37
C LEU A 110 15.23 3.61 16.48
N ALA A 111 16.28 2.85 16.19
CA ALA A 111 17.32 2.53 17.15
C ALA A 111 18.21 3.73 17.53
N GLY A 112 18.11 4.86 16.80
CA GLY A 112 18.93 6.05 17.02
C GLY A 112 20.40 5.87 16.64
N THR A 113 20.75 4.80 15.91
CA THR A 113 22.13 4.51 15.48
C THR A 113 22.50 5.19 14.16
N ALA A 114 21.52 5.76 13.46
CA ALA A 114 21.70 6.62 12.29
C ALA A 114 20.54 7.60 12.18
N ASP A 115 20.81 8.82 11.71
CA ASP A 115 19.78 9.83 11.43
C ASP A 115 19.21 9.62 10.02
N VAL A 116 18.35 8.61 9.90
CA VAL A 116 17.65 8.23 8.66
C VAL A 116 16.15 8.23 8.90
N GLN A 117 15.35 8.38 7.84
CA GLN A 117 13.90 8.30 7.97
C GLN A 117 13.50 6.93 8.59
N PRO A 118 12.71 6.91 9.68
CA PRO A 118 12.47 5.69 10.45
C PRO A 118 11.30 4.85 9.91
N TYR A 119 10.64 5.27 8.83
CA TYR A 119 9.53 4.56 8.19
C TYR A 119 9.98 3.85 6.90
N ALA A 120 9.09 3.05 6.32
CA ALA A 120 9.41 2.31 5.11
C ALA A 120 9.65 3.25 3.91
N HIS A 121 10.76 3.00 3.22
CA HIS A 121 11.30 3.84 2.14
C HIS A 121 11.23 3.16 0.76
N ALA A 122 10.81 1.90 0.72
CA ALA A 122 10.48 1.19 -0.48
C ALA A 122 9.21 0.39 -0.22
N TYR A 123 8.15 0.69 -0.97
CA TYR A 123 6.90 -0.07 -0.93
C TYR A 123 6.63 -0.69 -2.30
N ARG A 124 6.17 -1.93 -2.29
CA ARG A 124 5.61 -2.62 -3.45
C ARG A 124 4.26 -3.19 -3.07
N LEU A 125 3.19 -2.62 -3.62
CA LEU A 125 1.84 -3.14 -3.52
C LEU A 125 1.52 -3.90 -4.81
N GLN A 126 1.40 -5.21 -4.73
CA GLN A 126 0.92 -6.07 -5.81
C GLN A 126 -0.58 -6.32 -5.65
N ILE A 127 -1.32 -6.09 -6.72
CA ILE A 127 -2.76 -6.33 -6.85
C ILE A 127 -2.92 -7.35 -7.96
N ALA A 128 -3.58 -8.47 -7.68
CA ALA A 128 -3.93 -9.49 -8.66
C ALA A 128 -5.46 -9.56 -8.75
N ILE A 129 -5.98 -9.43 -9.97
CA ILE A 129 -7.42 -9.50 -10.26
C ILE A 129 -7.66 -10.61 -11.26
N THR A 130 -8.64 -11.46 -10.98
CA THR A 130 -9.23 -12.34 -11.99
C THR A 130 -10.54 -11.73 -12.45
N THR A 131 -10.72 -11.64 -13.76
CA THR A 131 -11.92 -11.05 -14.38
C THR A 131 -12.11 -11.63 -15.78
N PRO A 132 -13.35 -11.74 -16.29
CA PRO A 132 -13.60 -12.06 -17.69
C PRO A 132 -13.40 -10.87 -18.63
N GLU A 133 -13.25 -9.64 -18.12
CA GLU A 133 -13.01 -8.45 -18.93
C GLU A 133 -11.66 -8.56 -19.67
N ARG A 134 -11.65 -8.20 -20.96
CA ARG A 134 -10.49 -8.30 -21.85
C ARG A 134 -10.16 -6.99 -22.57
N ASP A 135 -11.00 -5.97 -22.44
CA ASP A 135 -10.64 -4.62 -22.89
C ASP A 135 -9.59 -4.01 -21.97
N GLU A 136 -8.33 -3.97 -22.44
CA GLU A 136 -7.23 -3.37 -21.70
C GLU A 136 -7.46 -1.89 -21.37
N HIS A 137 -8.20 -1.16 -22.21
CA HIS A 137 -8.47 0.25 -21.95
C HIS A 137 -9.33 0.43 -20.70
N THR A 138 -10.43 -0.32 -20.63
CA THR A 138 -11.30 -0.39 -19.44
C THR A 138 -10.51 -0.79 -18.19
N LEU A 139 -9.68 -1.84 -18.27
CA LEU A 139 -8.88 -2.30 -17.12
C LEU A 139 -7.84 -1.27 -16.66
N ARG A 140 -7.18 -0.58 -17.59
CA ARG A 140 -6.22 0.50 -17.26
C ARG A 140 -6.92 1.69 -16.61
N GLN A 141 -8.07 2.11 -17.14
CA GLN A 141 -8.87 3.18 -16.54
C GLN A 141 -9.39 2.82 -15.15
N PHE A 142 -9.82 1.57 -14.97
CA PHE A 142 -10.24 1.04 -13.67
C PHE A 142 -9.10 1.12 -12.65
N ALA A 143 -7.92 0.59 -12.99
CA ALA A 143 -6.73 0.63 -12.15
C ALA A 143 -6.32 2.08 -11.80
N ALA A 144 -6.26 2.96 -12.80
CA ALA A 144 -5.93 4.37 -12.60
C ALA A 144 -6.93 5.07 -11.68
N ARG A 145 -8.23 4.83 -11.88
CA ARG A 145 -9.26 5.43 -11.02
C ARG A 145 -9.19 4.91 -9.60
N ALA A 146 -8.95 3.60 -9.41
CA ALA A 146 -8.81 3.00 -8.09
C ALA A 146 -7.60 3.57 -7.34
N GLU A 147 -6.44 3.69 -7.98
CA GLU A 147 -5.27 4.35 -7.39
C GLU A 147 -5.57 5.80 -6.99
N HIS A 148 -6.18 6.57 -7.92
CA HIS A 148 -6.45 7.99 -7.71
C HIS A 148 -7.36 8.26 -6.51
N ILE A 149 -8.37 7.41 -6.27
CA ILE A 149 -9.32 7.62 -5.15
C ILE A 149 -8.93 6.88 -3.86
N CYS A 150 -7.89 6.05 -3.86
CA CYS A 150 -7.49 5.27 -2.70
C CYS A 150 -6.77 6.11 -1.63
N PRO A 151 -7.33 6.29 -0.42
CA PRO A 151 -6.70 7.12 0.61
C PRO A 151 -5.28 6.66 1.00
N ALA A 152 -5.06 5.36 1.17
CA ALA A 152 -3.77 4.84 1.63
C ALA A 152 -2.66 4.97 0.57
N ILE A 153 -2.96 4.65 -0.70
CA ILE A 153 -2.01 4.84 -1.81
C ILE A 153 -1.61 6.31 -1.92
N ASN A 154 -2.58 7.22 -1.81
CA ASN A 154 -2.31 8.64 -1.93
C ASN A 154 -1.49 9.18 -0.75
N LEU A 155 -1.78 8.75 0.48
CA LEU A 155 -0.99 9.09 1.66
C LEU A 155 0.48 8.64 1.51
N LEU A 156 0.71 7.40 1.08
CA LEU A 156 2.07 6.87 0.89
C LEU A 156 2.85 7.61 -0.20
N ARG A 157 2.19 7.99 -1.29
CA ARG A 157 2.81 8.77 -2.36
C ARG A 157 3.19 10.17 -1.90
N ASP A 158 2.29 10.85 -1.20
CA ASP A 158 2.54 12.20 -0.69
C ASP A 158 3.65 12.18 0.39
N ALA A 159 3.78 11.07 1.13
CA ALA A 159 4.89 10.80 2.05
C ALA A 159 6.19 10.36 1.36
N ASN A 160 6.23 10.28 0.02
CA ASN A 160 7.39 9.90 -0.78
C ASN A 160 8.03 8.56 -0.36
N THR A 161 7.23 7.55 -0.02
CA THR A 161 7.73 6.26 0.51
C THR A 161 8.27 5.30 -0.56
N GLY A 162 8.52 5.78 -1.78
CA GLY A 162 8.94 4.93 -2.90
C GLY A 162 7.89 3.89 -3.32
N LEU A 163 6.60 4.20 -3.17
CA LEU A 163 5.50 3.29 -3.49
C LEU A 163 5.46 2.94 -5.00
N LYS A 164 5.53 1.64 -5.29
CA LYS A 164 5.22 1.04 -6.58
C LYS A 164 3.94 0.20 -6.47
N VAL A 165 2.90 0.58 -7.19
CA VAL A 165 1.64 -0.17 -7.31
C VAL A 165 1.69 -0.99 -8.60
N VAL A 166 1.52 -2.30 -8.52
CA VAL A 166 1.53 -3.21 -9.66
C VAL A 166 0.21 -3.95 -9.73
N TRP A 167 -0.47 -3.84 -10.87
CA TRP A 167 -1.70 -4.54 -11.20
C TRP A 167 -1.39 -5.68 -12.14
N SER A 168 -1.96 -6.84 -11.86
CA SER A 168 -1.86 -8.02 -12.68
C SER A 168 -3.25 -8.61 -12.89
N PHE A 169 -3.72 -8.60 -14.13
CA PHE A 169 -5.01 -9.19 -14.50
C PHE A 169 -4.78 -10.58 -15.06
N THR A 170 -5.52 -11.55 -14.53
CA THR A 170 -5.35 -12.99 -14.81
C THR A 170 -6.65 -13.59 -15.30
N GLU A 171 -6.54 -14.67 -16.10
CA GLU A 171 -7.72 -15.32 -16.67
C GLU A 171 -8.39 -16.31 -15.71
N GLN A 172 -7.64 -16.82 -14.72
CA GLN A 172 -8.10 -17.85 -13.81
C GLN A 172 -7.63 -17.54 -12.39
N PRO A 173 -8.47 -17.76 -11.36
CA PRO A 173 -8.07 -17.58 -9.98
C PRO A 173 -6.92 -18.52 -9.64
N THR A 174 -5.93 -18.00 -8.94
CA THR A 174 -4.77 -18.78 -8.47
C THR A 174 -4.49 -18.40 -7.03
N ALA A 175 -4.33 -19.38 -6.15
CA ALA A 175 -4.00 -19.11 -4.75
C ALA A 175 -2.71 -18.27 -4.64
N GLU A 176 -2.74 -17.28 -3.74
CA GLU A 176 -1.61 -16.42 -3.40
C GLU A 176 -1.00 -15.71 -4.64
N ALA A 177 -1.82 -15.44 -5.66
CA ALA A 177 -1.39 -14.86 -6.92
C ALA A 177 -0.59 -13.56 -6.70
N ALA A 178 -1.09 -12.65 -5.87
CA ALA A 178 -0.43 -11.38 -5.60
C ALA A 178 0.91 -11.56 -4.86
N GLU A 179 0.98 -12.47 -3.90
CA GLU A 179 2.22 -12.76 -3.17
C GLU A 179 3.26 -13.35 -4.11
N ARG A 180 2.91 -14.41 -4.82
CA ARG A 180 3.82 -15.12 -5.73
C ARG A 180 4.33 -14.24 -6.86
N LEU A 181 3.45 -13.41 -7.45
CA LEU A 181 3.85 -12.41 -8.45
C LEU A 181 4.82 -11.38 -7.87
N SER A 182 4.58 -10.92 -6.64
CA SER A 182 5.43 -9.92 -6.00
C SER A 182 6.79 -10.50 -5.64
N ASN A 183 6.82 -11.67 -5.00
CA ASN A 183 8.01 -12.37 -4.54
C ASN A 183 8.90 -12.79 -5.74
N ALA A 184 8.32 -13.35 -6.80
CA ALA A 184 9.05 -13.67 -8.03
C ALA A 184 9.71 -12.43 -8.66
N ALA A 185 9.02 -11.27 -8.64
CA ALA A 185 9.56 -10.03 -9.19
C ALA A 185 10.75 -9.44 -8.39
N VAL A 186 10.92 -9.84 -7.13
CA VAL A 186 12.05 -9.41 -6.27
C VAL A 186 13.05 -10.54 -5.98
N GLY A 187 12.90 -11.70 -6.63
CA GLY A 187 13.81 -12.84 -6.51
C GLY A 187 13.66 -13.63 -5.21
N TYR A 188 12.52 -13.52 -4.52
CA TYR A 188 12.20 -14.43 -3.42
C TYR A 188 11.81 -15.80 -3.97
N THR A 189 12.27 -16.85 -3.29
CA THR A 189 12.04 -18.23 -3.71
C THR A 189 10.65 -18.66 -3.28
N GLU A 190 9.82 -19.05 -4.24
CA GLU A 190 8.48 -19.59 -4.00
C GLU A 190 8.46 -21.09 -4.27
N GLU A 191 7.60 -21.84 -3.56
CA GLU A 191 7.39 -23.27 -3.83
C GLU A 191 6.71 -23.52 -5.19
N HIS A 192 5.99 -22.53 -5.71
CA HIS A 192 5.16 -22.64 -6.91
C HIS A 192 5.28 -21.41 -7.83
N ASP A 193 5.28 -21.63 -9.15
CA ASP A 193 5.45 -20.58 -10.19
C ASP A 193 4.33 -19.54 -10.28
N ALA A 194 4.66 -18.25 -10.16
CA ALA A 194 3.67 -17.18 -10.23
C ALA A 194 2.75 -17.28 -11.48
N PRO A 195 1.44 -17.01 -11.34
CA PRO A 195 0.52 -17.05 -12.48
C PRO A 195 0.96 -16.05 -13.55
N LYS A 196 0.64 -16.32 -14.81
CA LYS A 196 0.95 -15.40 -15.92
C LYS A 196 -0.21 -14.43 -16.15
N PRO A 197 -0.05 -13.12 -15.86
CA PRO A 197 -1.09 -12.13 -16.15
C PRO A 197 -1.21 -11.93 -17.66
N PHE A 198 -2.43 -11.72 -18.17
CA PHE A 198 -2.64 -11.29 -19.55
C PHE A 198 -2.41 -9.79 -19.71
N LEU A 199 -2.58 -9.01 -18.63
CA LEU A 199 -2.28 -7.58 -18.58
C LEU A 199 -1.56 -7.25 -17.27
N THR A 200 -0.49 -6.45 -17.36
CA THR A 200 0.17 -5.86 -16.19
C THR A 200 0.28 -4.34 -16.36
N VAL A 201 -0.05 -3.59 -15.30
CA VAL A 201 0.03 -2.13 -15.25
C VAL A 201 0.79 -1.73 -13.99
N THR A 202 1.67 -0.74 -14.07
CA THR A 202 2.40 -0.21 -12.90
C THR A 202 2.10 1.27 -12.76
N ASN A 203 1.74 1.71 -11.55
CA ASN A 203 1.35 3.08 -11.21
C ASN A 203 0.36 3.66 -12.24
N ALA A 204 -0.82 3.04 -12.31
CA ALA A 204 -1.78 3.24 -13.38
C ALA A 204 -2.25 4.70 -13.52
N ASP A 205 -2.33 5.46 -12.43
CA ASP A 205 -2.74 6.87 -12.45
C ASP A 205 -1.61 7.85 -12.83
N LEU A 206 -0.33 7.44 -12.74
CA LEU A 206 0.82 8.25 -13.14
C LEU A 206 1.07 8.18 -14.65
N ALA A 207 0.68 7.09 -15.30
CA ALA A 207 0.77 6.96 -16.75
C ALA A 207 -0.23 7.89 -17.48
N ALA A 208 -1.38 8.18 -16.85
CA ALA A 208 -2.41 9.05 -17.43
C ALA A 208 -2.04 10.55 -17.42
N SER A 209 -1.11 10.99 -16.56
CA SER A 209 -0.65 12.38 -16.50
C SER A 209 0.42 12.76 -17.53
N VAL A 210 0.91 11.81 -18.34
CA VAL A 210 1.95 12.05 -19.37
C VAL A 210 1.34 12.26 -20.76
N SER A 211 0.00 12.30 -20.88
CA SER A 211 -0.72 12.44 -22.15
C SER A 211 -1.59 13.71 -22.24
N ALA A 212 -1.31 14.71 -21.41
CA ALA A 212 -1.96 16.03 -21.46
C ALA A 212 -0.99 17.11 -21.94
#